data_AF-A0A9Q2ESS5-F1
#
_entry.id   AF-A0A9Q2ESS5-F1
#
_cell.length_a   1.000
_cell.length_b   1.000
_cell.length_c   1.000
_cell.angle_alpha   90.00
_cell.angle_beta   90.00
_cell.angle_gamma   90.00
#
_symmetry.space_group_name_H-M   'P 1'
#
loop_
_entity.id
_entity.type
_entity.pdbx_description
1 polymer ?
#
loop_
_entity_poly.entity_id
_entity_poly.type
_entity_poly.pdbx_seq_one_letter_code
_entity_poly.pdbx_strand_id
1 'polypeptide(L)'
;MTDRSTEPWYPTAAYLYVLHLDDLALAWEYLRRHPDYRHDWLHRRRQLEAAQSWGLRMLEDPALDARDAHPAWLPGHPCTAQLHPDIDPPPDAIAFELWRIPGQKHLVHDGRRLMLATRWPGCCLRLTLAPSLEDGMAYVYAIRACNMPCARHCTLRTELDKLAVAAETTPAAAARPRPAPTALQELHTLQALDANLAGASLREVAEGLFGTDAVVHGWYADGGLRSRVRRLVRRGQGLMRGGYRRLAQLQ
;
A
#
# COMPACT_ATOMS: atom_id res chain seq x y z
N MET A 1 8.24 -6.23 34.65
CA MET A 1 7.67 -6.29 33.30
C MET A 1 6.90 -5.00 33.11
N THR A 2 7.28 -4.18 32.13
CA THR A 2 6.55 -2.96 31.80
C THR A 2 5.24 -3.37 31.14
N ASP A 3 4.10 -2.85 31.60
CA ASP A 3 2.83 -3.09 30.93
C ASP A 3 2.85 -2.37 29.57
N ARG A 4 2.99 -3.16 28.49
CA ARG A 4 3.02 -2.66 27.11
C ARG A 4 1.66 -2.78 26.42
N SER A 5 0.61 -3.19 27.13
CA SER A 5 -0.73 -3.35 26.55
C SER A 5 -1.31 -2.05 25.97
N THR A 6 -0.82 -0.91 26.44
CA THR A 6 -1.16 0.43 25.94
C THR A 6 -0.29 0.90 24.77
N GLU A 7 0.74 0.15 24.38
CA GLU A 7 1.58 0.52 23.23
C GLU A 7 0.77 0.35 21.92
N PRO A 8 0.89 1.28 20.96
CA PRO A 8 0.07 1.27 19.75
C PRO A 8 0.14 0.00 18.90
N TRP A 9 1.21 -0.79 19.03
CA TRP A 9 1.39 -2.02 18.26
C TRP A 9 0.64 -3.22 18.85
N TYR A 10 0.24 -3.16 20.12
CA TYR A 10 -0.31 -4.31 20.83
C TYR A 10 -1.68 -4.76 20.27
N PRO A 11 -2.64 -3.86 19.94
CA PRO A 11 -3.92 -4.29 19.40
C PRO A 11 -3.82 -4.74 17.94
N THR A 12 -3.97 -6.03 17.66
CA THR A 12 -4.00 -6.59 16.30
C THR A 12 -5.07 -5.94 15.40
N ALA A 13 -6.17 -5.46 16.01
CA ALA A 13 -7.22 -4.72 15.31
C ALA A 13 -6.70 -3.47 14.58
N ALA A 14 -5.65 -2.82 15.11
CA ALA A 14 -5.02 -1.66 14.48
C ALA A 14 -4.38 -1.98 13.12
N TYR A 15 -4.19 -3.26 12.79
CA TYR A 15 -3.54 -3.71 11.55
C TYR A 15 -4.51 -4.36 10.54
N LEU A 16 -5.81 -4.43 10.83
CA LEU A 16 -6.79 -5.05 9.92
C LEU A 16 -6.84 -4.37 8.55
N TYR A 17 -6.50 -3.08 8.47
CA TYR A 17 -6.43 -2.35 7.20
C TYR A 17 -5.38 -2.92 6.22
N VAL A 18 -4.35 -3.61 6.73
CA VAL A 18 -3.29 -4.27 5.93
C VAL A 18 -3.89 -5.31 4.98
N LEU A 19 -5.00 -5.95 5.36
CA LEU A 19 -5.70 -6.96 4.56
C LEU A 19 -6.32 -6.39 3.27
N HIS A 20 -6.24 -5.07 3.08
CA HIS A 20 -6.85 -4.34 1.97
C HIS A 20 -5.86 -3.48 1.21
N LEU A 21 -4.56 -3.59 1.50
CA LEU A 21 -3.52 -2.83 0.82
C LEU A 21 -3.11 -3.51 -0.49
N ASP A 22 -2.83 -2.69 -1.50
CA ASP A 22 -2.10 -3.12 -2.69
C ASP A 22 -0.58 -3.19 -2.40
N ASP A 23 0.19 -3.74 -3.34
CA ASP A 23 1.65 -3.91 -3.18
C ASP A 23 2.36 -2.56 -2.89
N LEU A 24 1.88 -1.45 -3.48
CA LEU A 24 2.47 -0.12 -3.30
C LEU A 24 2.19 0.46 -1.91
N ALA A 25 0.96 0.31 -1.43
CA ALA A 25 0.54 0.67 -0.09
C ALA A 25 1.28 -0.18 0.95
N LEU A 26 1.46 -1.48 0.68
CA LEU A 26 2.24 -2.35 1.57
C LEU A 26 3.73 -1.95 1.58
N ALA A 27 4.31 -1.62 0.42
CA ALA A 27 5.67 -1.09 0.33
C ALA A 27 5.85 0.18 1.17
N TRP A 28 4.86 1.06 1.13
CA TRP A 28 4.83 2.28 1.95
C TRP A 28 4.85 1.98 3.44
N GLU A 29 4.04 1.03 3.92
CA GLU A 29 4.04 0.66 5.34
C GLU A 29 5.45 0.23 5.80
N TYR A 30 6.17 -0.54 5.00
CA TYR A 30 7.54 -0.90 5.35
C TYR A 30 8.50 0.29 5.27
N LEU A 31 8.40 1.14 4.24
CA LEU A 31 9.27 2.30 4.07
C LEU A 31 9.10 3.34 5.20
N ARG A 32 7.86 3.70 5.54
CA ARG A 32 7.57 4.74 6.56
C ARG A 32 8.06 4.39 7.97
N ARG A 33 8.37 3.10 8.20
CA ARG A 33 8.95 2.58 9.45
C ARG A 33 10.47 2.63 9.50
N HIS A 34 11.13 2.90 8.38
CA HIS A 34 12.58 2.98 8.32
C HIS A 34 13.09 4.23 9.08
N PRO A 35 14.00 4.06 10.06
CA PRO A 35 14.54 5.19 10.83
C PRO A 35 15.19 6.26 9.95
N ASP A 36 16.03 5.85 9.00
CA ASP A 36 16.71 6.79 8.11
C ASP A 36 15.75 7.53 7.18
N TYR A 37 14.66 6.90 6.71
CA TYR A 37 13.61 7.60 5.95
C TYR A 37 12.95 8.68 6.79
N ARG A 38 12.63 8.38 8.07
CA ARG A 38 12.06 9.36 9.00
C ARG A 38 13.03 10.50 9.28
N HIS A 39 14.32 10.21 9.36
CA HIS A 39 15.37 11.22 9.50
C HIS A 39 15.42 12.15 8.27
N ASP A 40 15.47 11.57 7.07
CA ASP A 40 15.45 12.32 5.81
C ASP A 40 14.18 13.17 5.66
N TRP A 41 13.02 12.66 6.09
CA TRP A 41 11.76 13.43 6.12
C TRP A 41 11.85 14.69 7.01
N LEU A 42 12.46 14.59 8.19
CA LEU A 42 12.66 15.73 9.08
C LEU A 42 13.60 16.78 8.45
N HIS A 43 14.56 16.32 7.65
CA HIS A 43 15.54 17.17 6.97
C HIS A 43 15.22 17.45 5.50
N ARG A 44 14.00 17.15 5.04
CA ARG A 44 13.57 17.24 3.62
C ARG A 44 13.84 18.58 2.95
N ARG A 45 13.78 19.68 3.70
CA ARG A 45 14.08 21.04 3.18
C ARG A 45 15.53 21.20 2.72
N ARG A 46 16.46 20.38 3.23
CA ARG A 46 17.90 20.43 2.94
C ARG A 46 18.35 19.31 1.99
N GLN A 47 17.51 18.30 1.77
CA GLN A 47 17.86 17.10 1.01
C GLN A 47 16.83 16.84 -0.10
N LEU A 48 16.80 17.75 -1.08
CA LEU A 48 15.86 17.70 -2.21
C LEU A 48 15.99 16.41 -3.06
N GLU A 49 17.17 15.77 -3.06
CA GLU A 49 17.42 14.55 -3.84
C GLU A 49 17.22 13.24 -3.04
N ALA A 50 16.98 13.32 -1.72
CA ALA A 50 16.84 12.11 -0.88
C ALA A 50 15.66 11.23 -1.32
N ALA A 51 14.60 11.81 -1.89
CA ALA A 51 13.44 11.05 -2.36
C ALA A 51 13.83 9.93 -3.34
N GLN A 52 14.77 10.22 -4.27
CA GLN A 52 15.17 9.27 -5.30
C GLN A 52 15.92 8.07 -4.70
N SER A 53 16.70 8.30 -3.64
CA SER A 53 17.38 7.23 -2.93
C SER A 53 16.35 6.23 -2.41
N TRP A 54 15.21 6.69 -1.89
CA TRP A 54 14.09 5.86 -1.41
C TRP A 54 13.16 5.32 -2.52
N GLY A 55 13.44 5.65 -3.78
CA GLY A 55 12.60 5.25 -4.91
C GLY A 55 11.31 6.05 -5.06
N LEU A 56 11.26 7.25 -4.46
CA LEU A 56 10.17 8.21 -4.58
C LEU A 56 10.60 9.41 -5.44
N ARG A 57 9.65 10.08 -6.08
CA ARG A 57 9.86 11.41 -6.70
C ARG A 57 9.94 12.51 -5.66
N MET A 58 9.11 12.39 -4.63
CA MET A 58 9.00 13.33 -3.52
C MET A 58 8.83 12.53 -2.24
N LEU A 59 9.40 13.01 -1.13
CA LEU A 59 9.17 12.39 0.17
C LEU A 59 7.70 12.58 0.58
N GLU A 60 7.16 11.54 1.21
CA GLU A 60 5.81 11.49 1.79
C GLU A 60 5.91 11.46 3.31
N ASP A 61 4.91 11.99 4.03
CA ASP A 61 4.94 12.06 5.49
C ASP A 61 4.86 10.66 6.14
N PRO A 62 5.93 10.17 6.80
CA PRO A 62 5.92 8.84 7.42
C PRO A 62 4.92 8.70 8.57
N ALA A 63 4.33 9.79 9.07
CA ALA A 63 3.25 9.74 10.05
C ALA A 63 1.94 9.17 9.46
N LEU A 64 1.71 9.36 8.15
CA LEU A 64 0.53 8.88 7.45
C LEU A 64 0.69 7.40 7.08
N ASP A 65 -0.30 6.59 7.43
CA ASP A 65 -0.37 5.20 6.95
C ASP A 65 -0.93 5.13 5.53
N ALA A 66 -0.88 3.95 4.91
CA ALA A 66 -1.21 3.73 3.51
C ALA A 66 -2.68 3.91 3.15
N ARG A 67 -3.55 4.20 4.13
CA ARG A 67 -4.92 4.63 3.86
C ARG A 67 -4.97 6.08 3.39
N ASP A 68 -4.09 6.91 3.95
CA ASP A 68 -4.06 8.36 3.75
C ASP A 68 -2.84 8.84 2.96
N ALA A 69 -1.75 8.06 2.96
CA ALA A 69 -0.54 8.37 2.23
C ALA A 69 -0.62 7.96 0.75
N HIS A 70 -0.06 8.79 -0.13
CA HIS A 70 -0.03 8.54 -1.57
C HIS A 70 1.38 8.71 -2.14
N PRO A 71 2.34 7.84 -1.76
CA PRO A 71 3.72 8.01 -2.15
C PRO A 71 3.91 8.04 -3.66
N ALA A 72 4.63 9.07 -4.10
CA ALA A 72 4.98 9.28 -5.49
C ALA A 72 6.13 8.36 -5.94
N TRP A 73 5.87 7.06 -6.05
CA TRP A 73 6.89 6.09 -6.49
C TRP A 73 7.50 6.46 -7.86
N LEU A 74 8.82 6.26 -8.00
CA LEU A 74 9.51 6.46 -9.27
C LEU A 74 8.91 5.57 -10.37
N PRO A 75 8.96 6.03 -11.63
CA PRO A 75 8.39 5.30 -12.76
C PRO A 75 9.12 3.98 -12.97
N GLY A 76 8.36 2.90 -13.03
CA GLY A 76 8.88 1.52 -13.06
C GLY A 76 7.84 0.51 -12.62
N HIS A 77 6.86 0.94 -11.81
CA HIS A 77 5.74 0.09 -11.45
C HIS A 77 4.76 -0.11 -12.63
N PRO A 78 4.45 -1.36 -13.02
CA PRO A 78 3.59 -1.69 -14.17
C PRO A 78 2.08 -1.53 -13.88
N CYS A 79 1.68 -1.29 -12.63
CA CYS A 79 0.26 -1.29 -12.24
C CYS A 79 -0.40 0.10 -12.21
N THR A 80 0.02 1.04 -13.06
CA THR A 80 -0.61 2.38 -13.14
C THR A 80 -1.13 2.60 -14.55
N ALA A 81 -2.45 2.75 -14.68
CA ALA A 81 -3.07 3.18 -15.92
C ALA A 81 -2.98 4.71 -16.05
N GLN A 82 -2.96 5.19 -17.28
CA GLN A 82 -2.95 6.61 -17.60
C GLN A 82 -4.27 6.96 -18.28
N LEU A 83 -4.89 8.07 -17.90
CA LEU A 83 -6.05 8.61 -18.59
C LEU A 83 -5.57 9.67 -19.57
N HIS A 84 -5.98 9.51 -20.83
CA HIS A 84 -5.67 10.43 -21.92
C HIS A 84 -6.95 10.83 -22.63
N PRO A 85 -7.00 12.04 -23.23
CA PRO A 85 -8.08 12.38 -24.17
C PRO A 85 -8.16 11.31 -25.26
N ASP A 86 -9.38 10.93 -25.62
CA ASP A 86 -9.61 10.15 -26.82
C ASP A 86 -9.30 11.01 -28.05
N ILE A 87 -8.54 10.44 -28.99
CA ILE A 87 -8.08 11.14 -30.19
C ILE A 87 -9.17 11.14 -31.27
N ASP A 88 -10.06 10.15 -31.26
CA ASP A 88 -11.14 10.00 -32.24
C ASP A 88 -12.41 9.46 -31.56
N PRO A 89 -13.07 10.27 -30.71
CA PRO A 89 -14.17 9.79 -29.89
C PRO A 89 -15.43 9.51 -30.72
N PRO A 90 -16.07 8.34 -30.55
CA PRO A 90 -17.38 8.10 -31.13
C PRO A 90 -18.46 8.99 -30.46
N PRO A 91 -19.65 9.15 -31.08
CA PRO A 91 -20.72 10.01 -30.54
C PRO A 91 -21.21 9.64 -29.14
N ASP A 92 -21.03 8.39 -28.70
CA ASP A 92 -21.42 7.84 -27.41
C ASP A 92 -20.23 7.65 -26.44
N ALA A 93 -19.09 8.28 -26.73
CA ALA A 93 -17.91 8.20 -25.89
C ALA A 93 -18.17 8.65 -24.45
N ILE A 94 -17.59 7.94 -23.48
CA ILE A 94 -17.69 8.28 -22.07
C ILE A 94 -16.84 9.52 -21.79
N ALA A 95 -17.48 10.59 -21.35
CA ALA A 95 -16.80 11.79 -20.88
C ALA A 95 -16.04 11.53 -19.57
N PHE A 96 -14.85 12.10 -19.46
CA PHE A 96 -14.09 12.14 -18.22
C PHE A 96 -14.74 13.13 -17.28
N GLU A 97 -15.32 12.61 -16.21
CA GLU A 97 -15.86 13.41 -15.12
C GLU A 97 -15.24 12.89 -13.83
N LEU A 98 -14.42 13.71 -13.17
CA LEU A 98 -13.68 13.29 -11.97
C LEU A 98 -14.64 12.71 -10.92
N TRP A 99 -15.82 13.31 -10.78
CA TRP A 99 -16.81 12.94 -9.78
C TRP A 99 -17.56 11.64 -10.09
N ARG A 100 -17.61 11.20 -11.35
CA ARG A 100 -18.20 9.90 -11.74
C ARG A 100 -17.31 8.71 -11.44
N ILE A 101 -16.01 8.94 -11.24
CA ILE A 101 -15.11 7.88 -10.78
C ILE A 101 -15.63 7.40 -9.40
N PRO A 102 -15.80 6.11 -9.16
CA PRO A 102 -16.31 5.60 -7.88
C PRO A 102 -15.36 5.89 -6.72
N GLY A 103 -15.87 5.82 -5.49
CA GLY A 103 -15.05 5.79 -4.28
C GLY A 103 -14.46 7.12 -3.80
N GLN A 104 -13.70 7.02 -2.71
CA GLN A 104 -12.93 8.13 -2.15
C GLN A 104 -11.75 8.45 -3.07
N LYS A 105 -11.64 9.71 -3.47
CA LYS A 105 -10.64 10.20 -4.43
C LYS A 105 -9.59 11.03 -3.71
N HIS A 106 -8.34 10.79 -4.04
CA HIS A 106 -7.21 11.60 -3.61
C HIS A 106 -6.42 12.01 -4.83
N LEU A 107 -6.29 13.32 -5.01
CA LEU A 107 -5.62 13.93 -6.14
C LEU A 107 -4.31 14.54 -5.64
N VAL A 108 -3.18 14.04 -6.16
CA VAL A 108 -1.84 14.41 -5.71
C VAL A 108 -0.98 14.77 -6.91
N HIS A 109 -0.21 15.85 -6.81
CA HIS A 109 0.77 16.21 -7.81
C HIS A 109 2.15 15.64 -7.42
N ASP A 110 2.72 14.77 -8.26
CA ASP A 110 3.97 14.04 -7.94
C ASP A 110 5.27 14.84 -8.25
N GLY A 111 5.11 16.14 -8.50
CA GLY A 111 6.16 17.03 -9.00
C GLY A 111 6.25 17.09 -10.52
N ARG A 112 5.59 16.18 -11.25
CA ARG A 112 5.58 16.14 -12.73
C ARG A 112 4.18 15.97 -13.32
N ARG A 113 3.32 15.19 -12.68
CA ARG A 113 1.99 14.84 -13.18
C ARG A 113 0.99 14.75 -12.05
N LEU A 114 -0.27 14.82 -12.43
CA LEU A 114 -1.39 14.63 -11.53
C LEU A 114 -1.70 13.13 -11.40
N MET A 115 -1.73 12.64 -10.17
CA MET A 115 -2.07 11.27 -9.82
C MET A 115 -3.41 11.26 -9.09
N LEU A 116 -4.28 10.34 -9.50
CA LEU A 116 -5.56 10.09 -8.85
C LEU A 116 -5.50 8.71 -8.20
N ALA A 117 -5.61 8.65 -6.88
CA ALA A 117 -5.88 7.42 -6.16
C ALA A 117 -7.37 7.37 -5.83
N THR A 118 -8.04 6.29 -6.22
CA THR A 118 -9.43 6.04 -5.85
C THR A 118 -9.56 4.71 -5.11
N ARG A 119 -10.39 4.71 -4.07
CA ARG A 119 -10.64 3.54 -3.23
C ARG A 119 -12.12 3.38 -2.92
N TRP A 120 -12.62 2.16 -3.08
CA TRP A 120 -13.96 1.76 -2.65
C TRP A 120 -13.94 0.29 -2.19
N PRO A 121 -15.01 -0.22 -1.57
CA PRO A 121 -15.04 -1.61 -1.10
C PRO A 121 -14.74 -2.60 -2.23
N GLY A 122 -13.57 -3.24 -2.19
CA GLY A 122 -13.19 -4.22 -3.21
C GLY A 122 -12.19 -3.75 -4.26
N CYS A 123 -11.84 -2.46 -4.28
CA CYS A 123 -10.96 -1.89 -5.30
C CYS A 123 -10.10 -0.74 -4.76
N CYS A 124 -8.86 -0.68 -5.24
CA CYS A 124 -7.96 0.45 -5.10
C CYS A 124 -7.29 0.65 -6.45
N LEU A 125 -7.43 1.82 -7.04
CA LEU A 125 -6.81 2.18 -8.31
C LEU A 125 -5.94 3.42 -8.14
N ARG A 126 -4.81 3.40 -8.82
CA ARG A 126 -3.91 4.53 -8.96
C ARG A 126 -3.78 4.85 -10.44
N LEU A 127 -4.20 6.04 -10.81
CA LEU A 127 -4.25 6.54 -12.17
C LEU A 127 -3.34 7.76 -12.30
N THR A 128 -2.78 7.95 -13.48
CA THR A 128 -2.11 9.19 -13.87
C THR A 128 -2.99 9.92 -14.87
N LEU A 129 -3.19 11.22 -14.67
CA LEU A 129 -3.95 12.05 -15.61
C LEU A 129 -2.97 12.72 -16.59
N ALA A 130 -3.27 12.64 -17.88
CA ALA A 130 -2.56 13.41 -18.89
C ALA A 130 -2.80 14.91 -18.66
N PRO A 131 -1.79 15.78 -18.83
CA PRO A 131 -1.97 17.22 -18.65
C PRO A 131 -3.01 17.85 -19.59
N SER A 132 -3.29 17.21 -20.72
CA SER A 132 -4.27 17.65 -21.73
C SER A 132 -5.67 17.08 -21.51
N LEU A 133 -5.90 16.30 -20.44
CA LEU A 133 -7.22 15.75 -20.14
C LEU A 133 -8.02 16.73 -19.30
N GLU A 134 -9.14 17.20 -19.83
CA GLU A 134 -10.06 18.13 -19.17
C GLU A 134 -11.40 17.45 -18.83
N ASP A 135 -12.14 18.03 -17.88
CA ASP A 135 -13.49 17.59 -17.52
C ASP A 135 -14.43 17.71 -18.74
N GLY A 136 -15.23 16.68 -18.98
CA GLY A 136 -16.13 16.59 -20.14
C GLY A 136 -15.50 16.02 -21.41
N MET A 137 -14.16 15.87 -21.49
CA MET A 137 -13.52 15.25 -22.66
C MET A 137 -13.74 13.75 -22.68
N ALA A 138 -14.00 13.17 -23.86
CA ALA A 138 -13.90 11.72 -24.03
C ALA A 138 -12.48 11.24 -23.68
N TYR A 139 -12.36 10.08 -23.04
CA TYR A 139 -11.08 9.59 -22.56
C TYR A 139 -10.87 8.10 -22.75
N VAL A 140 -9.61 7.71 -22.79
CA VAL A 140 -9.16 6.32 -22.90
C VAL A 140 -8.19 5.97 -21.78
N TYR A 141 -8.10 4.66 -21.48
CA TYR A 141 -7.11 4.10 -20.57
C TYR A 141 -5.89 3.61 -21.36
N ALA A 142 -4.73 4.21 -21.12
CA ALA A 142 -3.46 3.72 -21.61
C ALA A 142 -2.72 2.94 -20.52
N ILE A 143 -2.38 1.69 -20.81
CA ILE A 143 -1.54 0.84 -19.96
C ILE A 143 -0.16 0.77 -20.61
N ARG A 144 0.90 0.88 -19.81
CA ARG A 144 2.28 0.79 -20.30
C ARG A 144 2.49 -0.57 -21.00
N ALA A 145 3.05 -0.53 -22.21
CA ALA A 145 3.42 -1.75 -22.92
C ALA A 145 4.43 -2.57 -22.11
N CYS A 146 4.30 -3.88 -22.16
CA CYS A 146 5.19 -4.84 -21.51
C CYS A 146 5.61 -5.91 -22.52
N ASN A 147 6.82 -6.47 -22.33
CA ASN A 147 7.35 -7.48 -23.24
C ASN A 147 6.58 -8.82 -23.15
N MET A 148 5.86 -9.08 -22.06
CA MET A 148 5.01 -10.26 -21.89
C MET A 148 3.75 -9.92 -21.08
N PRO A 149 2.55 -10.37 -21.50
CA PRO A 149 1.34 -10.28 -20.68
C PRO A 149 1.57 -11.00 -19.35
N CYS A 150 1.64 -10.24 -18.27
CA CYS A 150 1.78 -10.78 -16.92
C CYS A 150 0.45 -10.68 -16.17
N ALA A 151 0.26 -11.51 -15.14
CA ALA A 151 -0.95 -11.55 -14.33
C ALA A 151 -1.39 -10.16 -13.83
N ARG A 152 -0.44 -9.23 -13.63
CA ARG A 152 -0.70 -7.85 -13.19
C ARG A 152 -1.45 -7.02 -14.22
N HIS A 153 -1.21 -7.20 -15.52
CA HIS A 153 -1.99 -6.50 -16.55
C HIS A 153 -3.43 -6.99 -16.57
N CYS A 154 -3.64 -8.30 -16.39
CA CYS A 154 -4.98 -8.86 -16.25
C CYS A 154 -5.67 -8.29 -15.01
N THR A 155 -4.99 -8.25 -13.87
CA THR A 155 -5.54 -7.64 -12.64
C THR A 155 -5.87 -6.16 -12.85
N LEU A 156 -4.95 -5.36 -13.41
CA LEU A 156 -5.20 -3.94 -13.67
C LEU A 156 -6.38 -3.74 -14.62
N ARG A 157 -6.49 -4.55 -15.69
CA ARG A 157 -7.64 -4.52 -16.59
C ARG A 157 -8.94 -4.80 -15.83
N THR A 158 -8.99 -5.87 -15.04
CA THR A 158 -10.16 -6.21 -14.23
C THR A 158 -10.52 -5.11 -13.24
N GLU A 159 -9.54 -4.45 -12.62
CA GLU A 159 -9.81 -3.31 -11.74
C GLU A 159 -10.32 -2.09 -12.54
N LEU A 160 -9.80 -1.82 -13.74
CA LEU A 160 -10.29 -0.76 -14.63
C LEU A 160 -11.73 -1.03 -15.10
N ASP A 161 -12.08 -2.28 -15.41
CA ASP A 161 -13.44 -2.65 -15.80
C ASP A 161 -14.45 -2.31 -14.69
N LYS A 162 -14.03 -2.35 -13.41
CA LYS A 162 -14.87 -1.93 -12.29
C LYS A 162 -15.18 -0.43 -12.30
N LEU A 163 -14.35 0.43 -12.93
CA LEU A 163 -14.67 1.86 -13.08
C LEU A 163 -15.91 2.06 -13.94
N ALA A 164 -16.06 1.27 -15.00
CA ALA A 164 -17.22 1.35 -15.89
C ALA A 164 -18.51 0.89 -15.21
N VAL A 165 -18.43 -0.15 -14.36
CA VAL A 165 -19.60 -0.74 -13.68
C VAL A 165 -20.01 0.05 -12.42
N ALA A 166 -19.06 0.58 -11.65
CA ALA A 166 -19.34 1.17 -10.34
C ALA A 166 -19.85 2.62 -10.38
N ALA A 167 -19.87 3.26 -11.56
CA ALA A 167 -20.40 4.62 -11.75
C ALA A 167 -21.90 4.73 -11.42
N GLU A 168 -22.66 3.62 -11.45
CA GLU A 168 -24.10 3.61 -11.22
C GLU A 168 -24.51 3.12 -9.82
N THR A 169 -23.73 2.25 -9.18
CA THR A 169 -24.02 1.69 -7.85
C THR A 169 -22.74 1.33 -7.08
N THR A 170 -22.09 2.31 -6.44
CA THR A 170 -20.98 1.99 -5.51
C THR A 170 -21.58 1.35 -4.25
N PRO A 171 -21.28 0.08 -3.93
CA PRO A 171 -21.83 -0.56 -2.74
C PRO A 171 -21.22 0.06 -1.47
N ALA A 172 -22.06 0.33 -0.46
CA ALA A 172 -21.61 0.85 0.83
C ALA A 172 -20.67 -0.13 1.58
N ALA A 173 -20.80 -1.43 1.31
CA ALA A 173 -19.94 -2.47 1.84
C ALA A 173 -19.85 -3.65 0.86
N ALA A 174 -18.72 -4.37 0.90
CA ALA A 174 -18.52 -5.60 0.14
C ALA A 174 -18.09 -6.72 1.08
N ALA A 175 -18.85 -7.82 1.10
CA ALA A 175 -18.43 -9.03 1.80
C ALA A 175 -17.18 -9.59 1.13
N ARG A 176 -16.17 -9.94 1.93
CA ARG A 176 -14.92 -10.54 1.44
C ARG A 176 -14.77 -11.96 1.99
N PRO A 177 -14.13 -12.86 1.24
CA PRO A 177 -13.77 -14.16 1.77
C PRO A 177 -12.84 -13.98 2.98
N ARG A 178 -12.79 -15.01 3.84
CA ARG A 178 -11.83 -15.05 4.94
C ARG A 178 -10.42 -14.77 4.41
N PRO A 179 -9.62 -13.91 5.06
CA PRO A 179 -8.28 -13.57 4.60
C PRO A 179 -7.42 -14.81 4.40
N ALA A 180 -6.70 -14.85 3.28
CA ALA A 180 -5.75 -15.92 3.00
C ALA A 180 -4.65 -15.95 4.08
N PRO A 181 -4.04 -17.12 4.35
CA PRO A 181 -2.92 -17.22 5.30
C PRO A 181 -1.77 -16.26 5.01
N THR A 182 -1.49 -15.99 3.73
CA THR A 182 -0.47 -15.03 3.29
C THR A 182 -0.81 -13.59 3.70
N ALA A 183 -2.07 -13.17 3.58
CA ALA A 183 -2.52 -11.84 4.01
C ALA A 183 -2.41 -11.68 5.53
N LEU A 184 -2.77 -12.71 6.30
CA LEU A 184 -2.56 -12.72 7.75
C LEU A 184 -1.08 -12.70 8.12
N GLN A 185 -0.22 -13.33 7.32
CA GLN A 185 1.22 -13.27 7.53
C GLN A 185 1.78 -11.86 7.30
N GLU A 186 1.29 -11.11 6.30
CA GLU A 186 1.69 -9.71 6.10
C GLU A 186 1.31 -8.84 7.29
N LEU A 187 0.05 -8.96 7.75
CA LEU A 187 -0.46 -8.26 8.93
C LEU A 187 0.44 -8.51 10.14
N HIS A 188 0.68 -9.79 10.48
CA HIS A 188 1.54 -10.13 11.62
C HIS A 188 3.00 -9.74 11.41
N THR A 189 3.49 -9.66 10.17
CA THR A 189 4.85 -9.20 9.89
C THR A 189 5.00 -7.72 10.23
N LEU A 190 4.04 -6.88 9.82
CA LEU A 190 4.03 -5.45 10.16
C LEU A 190 3.89 -5.24 11.68
N GLN A 191 2.95 -5.94 12.33
CA GLN A 191 2.78 -5.83 13.78
C GLN A 191 4.04 -6.27 14.55
N ALA A 192 4.67 -7.38 14.15
CA ALA A 192 5.92 -7.84 14.75
C ALA A 192 7.09 -6.86 14.51
N LEU A 193 7.12 -6.19 13.35
CA LEU A 193 8.09 -5.14 13.08
C LEU A 193 7.90 -3.95 14.03
N ASP A 194 6.68 -3.46 14.16
CA ASP A 194 6.36 -2.32 15.04
C ASP A 194 6.67 -2.63 16.51
N ALA A 195 6.32 -3.85 16.96
CA ALA A 195 6.69 -4.33 18.29
C ALA A 195 8.22 -4.37 18.50
N ASN A 196 8.95 -4.90 17.52
CA ASN A 196 10.41 -4.93 17.59
C ASN A 196 11.04 -3.53 17.57
N LEU A 197 10.48 -2.58 16.79
CA LEU A 197 10.93 -1.18 16.76
C LEU A 197 10.63 -0.46 18.08
N ALA A 198 9.56 -0.83 18.78
CA ALA A 198 9.26 -0.40 20.14
C ALA A 198 10.14 -1.09 21.21
N GLY A 199 11.05 -1.98 20.81
CA GLY A 199 11.95 -2.69 21.71
C GLY A 199 11.29 -3.82 22.49
N ALA A 200 10.16 -4.35 22.02
CA ALA A 200 9.52 -5.51 22.62
C ALA A 200 10.38 -6.77 22.42
N SER A 201 10.46 -7.60 23.45
CA SER A 201 11.09 -8.91 23.39
C SER A 201 10.27 -9.87 22.53
N LEU A 202 10.90 -10.91 21.97
CA LEU A 202 10.17 -11.90 21.16
C LEU A 202 9.00 -12.54 21.90
N ARG A 203 9.06 -12.62 23.24
CA ARG A 203 7.97 -13.16 24.06
C ARG A 203 6.79 -12.20 24.11
N GLU A 204 7.03 -10.92 24.38
CA GLU A 204 5.98 -9.88 24.36
C GLU A 204 5.34 -9.78 22.97
N VAL A 205 6.13 -9.89 21.89
CA VAL A 205 5.58 -9.98 20.53
C VAL A 205 4.67 -11.21 20.37
N ALA A 206 5.06 -12.36 20.92
CA ALA A 206 4.23 -13.56 20.86
C ALA A 206 2.91 -13.41 21.62
N GLU A 207 2.95 -12.79 22.80
CA GLU A 207 1.78 -12.52 23.63
C GLU A 207 0.81 -11.57 22.91
N GLY A 208 1.32 -10.49 22.29
CA GLY A 208 0.48 -9.56 21.52
C GLY A 208 -0.11 -10.15 20.24
N LEU A 209 0.63 -11.00 19.51
CA LEU A 209 0.16 -11.58 18.25
C LEU A 209 -0.75 -12.80 18.43
N PHE A 210 -0.46 -13.65 19.42
CA PHE A 210 -1.07 -14.97 19.56
C PHE A 210 -1.78 -15.19 20.89
N GLY A 211 -1.74 -14.21 21.80
CA GLY A 211 -2.32 -14.29 23.13
C GLY A 211 -1.40 -14.95 24.16
N THR A 212 -1.67 -14.67 25.43
CA THR A 212 -0.91 -15.20 26.57
C THR A 212 -1.00 -16.72 26.67
N ASP A 213 -2.17 -17.30 26.42
CA ASP A 213 -2.39 -18.75 26.54
C ASP A 213 -1.52 -19.53 25.55
N ALA A 214 -1.40 -19.04 24.31
CA ALA A 214 -0.53 -19.65 23.31
C ALA A 214 0.94 -19.63 23.74
N VAL A 215 1.38 -18.57 24.42
CA VAL A 215 2.74 -18.43 24.94
C VAL A 215 2.97 -19.35 26.13
N VAL A 216 2.02 -19.45 27.07
CA VAL A 216 2.11 -20.38 28.21
C VAL A 216 2.30 -21.82 27.73
N HIS A 217 1.56 -22.25 26.70
CA HIS A 217 1.63 -23.62 26.20
C HIS A 217 2.79 -23.89 25.24
N GLY A 218 3.31 -22.87 24.54
CA GLY A 218 4.18 -23.04 23.36
C GLY A 218 5.53 -22.33 23.40
N TRP A 219 5.87 -21.63 24.49
CA TRP A 219 7.11 -20.82 24.57
C TRP A 219 8.29 -21.56 25.22
N TYR A 220 9.03 -22.29 24.39
CA TYR A 220 10.27 -22.99 24.78
C TYR A 220 11.44 -22.60 23.87
N ALA A 221 12.67 -22.95 24.24
CA ALA A 221 13.89 -22.60 23.49
C ALA A 221 13.80 -23.03 22.01
N ASP A 222 13.34 -24.25 21.74
CA ASP A 222 13.16 -24.82 20.40
C ASP A 222 11.69 -24.81 19.94
N GLY A 223 10.83 -24.03 20.61
CA GLY A 223 9.40 -23.98 20.32
C GLY A 223 9.09 -23.39 18.94
N GLY A 224 8.13 -24.00 18.24
CA GLY A 224 7.64 -23.53 16.94
C GLY A 224 7.13 -22.08 16.99
N LEU A 225 6.53 -21.66 18.11
CA LEU A 225 6.03 -20.30 18.33
C LEU A 225 7.15 -19.26 18.35
N ARG A 226 8.20 -19.50 19.15
CA ARG A 226 9.39 -18.64 19.22
C ARG A 226 10.05 -18.51 17.85
N SER A 227 10.20 -19.62 17.14
CA SER A 227 10.74 -19.63 15.78
C SER A 227 9.87 -18.86 14.78
N ARG A 228 8.54 -18.96 14.89
CA ARG A 228 7.57 -18.21 14.06
C ARG A 228 7.70 -16.71 14.28
N VAL A 229 7.70 -16.24 15.54
CA VAL A 229 7.85 -14.82 15.87
C VAL A 229 9.18 -14.27 15.37
N ARG A 230 10.27 -15.01 15.59
CA ARG A 230 11.60 -14.64 15.09
C ARG A 230 11.61 -14.48 13.56
N ARG A 231 10.92 -15.34 12.82
CA ARG A 231 10.79 -15.22 11.36
C ARG A 231 9.97 -13.99 10.95
N LEU A 232 8.88 -13.68 11.65
CA LEU A 232 8.07 -12.49 11.38
C LEU A 232 8.90 -11.21 11.57
N VAL A 233 9.62 -11.09 12.69
CA VAL A 233 10.50 -9.94 12.96
C VAL A 233 11.58 -9.81 11.88
N ARG A 234 12.30 -10.89 11.57
CA ARG A 234 13.34 -10.87 10.52
C ARG A 234 12.79 -10.50 9.16
N ARG A 235 11.60 -11.00 8.81
CA ARG A 235 10.92 -10.68 7.57
C ARG A 235 10.55 -9.20 7.50
N GLY A 236 9.96 -8.66 8.56
CA GLY A 236 9.59 -7.24 8.63
C GLY A 236 10.81 -6.32 8.51
N GLN A 237 11.89 -6.64 9.21
CA GLN A 237 13.16 -5.89 9.10
C GLN A 237 13.74 -5.96 7.68
N GLY A 238 13.71 -7.13 7.03
CA GLY A 238 14.18 -7.28 5.65
C GLY A 238 13.34 -6.51 4.64
N LEU A 239 12.02 -6.45 4.83
CA LEU A 239 11.12 -5.64 4.00
C LEU A 239 11.35 -4.14 4.22
N MET A 240 11.46 -3.70 5.46
CA MET A 240 11.80 -2.30 5.78
C MET A 240 13.13 -1.87 5.18
N ARG A 241 14.21 -2.67 5.33
CA ARG A 241 15.57 -2.34 4.88
C ARG A 241 15.82 -2.64 3.40
N GLY A 242 14.86 -2.29 2.55
CA GLY A 242 14.99 -2.37 1.09
C GLY A 242 14.15 -3.44 0.41
N GLY A 243 13.63 -4.44 1.14
CA GLY A 243 12.72 -5.42 0.55
C GLY A 243 11.42 -4.81 0.02
N TYR A 244 10.99 -3.66 0.55
CA TYR A 244 9.86 -2.86 0.04
C TYR A 244 10.05 -2.47 -1.42
N ARG A 245 11.29 -2.34 -1.92
CA ARG A 245 11.55 -2.00 -3.33
C ARG A 245 11.08 -3.07 -4.29
N ARG A 246 11.04 -4.34 -3.87
CA ARG A 246 10.48 -5.44 -4.67
C ARG A 246 8.96 -5.36 -4.73
N LEU A 247 8.32 -4.98 -3.62
CA LEU A 247 6.88 -4.70 -3.58
C LEU A 247 6.55 -3.49 -4.47
N ALA A 248 7.35 -2.43 -4.38
CA ALA A 248 7.24 -1.22 -5.19
C ALA A 248 7.84 -1.32 -6.60
N GLN A 249 8.38 -2.48 -6.99
CA GLN A 249 8.99 -2.75 -8.31
C GLN A 249 9.97 -1.66 -8.78
N LEU A 250 10.88 -1.31 -7.88
CA LEU A 250 11.95 -0.32 -8.11
C LEU A 250 13.29 -1.00 -8.49
N GLN A 251 13.26 -2.28 -8.85
CA GLN A 251 14.42 -3.11 -9.20
C GLN A 251 14.27 -3.67 -10.61
#